data_AF-A0A550GML1-F1
#
_entry.id   AF-A0A550GML1-F1
#
_cell.length_a   1.000
_cell.length_b   1.000
_cell.length_c   1.000
_cell.angle_alpha   90.00
_cell.angle_beta   90.00
_cell.angle_gamma   90.00
#
_symmetry.space_group_name_H-M   'P 1'
#
loop_
_entity.id
_entity.type
_entity.pdbx_description
1 polymer ?
#
loop_
_entity_poly.entity_id
_entity_poly.type
_entity_poly.pdbx_seq_one_letter_code
_entity_poly.pdbx_strand_id
1 'polypeptide(L)'
;MVNREAIITTSVIVLIAYTMSLSLVSQAYPAAQTAKTLSASGSIQIQSSPGIGIYLNSQATAPLTSLNWGTLEPGQNQNITMYIKNEGNTPVALSLQTSNWTPTSAQNYLSLTWNYNDLPISPNQTRQVTITLNVDPDITGITNFSFDITILATA
;
A
#
# COMPACT_ATOMS: atom_id res chain seq x y z
N MET A 1 51.62 55.61 -5.08
CA MET A 1 51.24 54.85 -6.29
C MET A 1 50.87 53.45 -5.82
N VAL A 2 49.60 53.07 -5.93
CA VAL A 2 49.18 51.70 -5.56
C VAL A 2 49.60 50.78 -6.71
N ASN A 3 50.42 49.78 -6.41
CA ASN A 3 50.96 48.87 -7.41
C ASN A 3 49.81 48.06 -8.02
N ARG A 4 49.75 47.97 -9.36
CA ARG A 4 48.69 47.25 -10.09
C ARG A 4 48.53 45.80 -9.60
N GLU A 5 49.63 45.18 -9.16
CA GLU A 5 49.65 43.83 -8.60
C GLU A 5 48.91 43.74 -7.25
N ALA A 6 49.03 44.75 -6.38
CA ALA A 6 48.33 44.78 -5.08
C ALA A 6 46.81 44.90 -5.26
N ILE A 7 46.37 45.62 -6.29
CA ILE A 7 44.94 45.76 -6.63
C ILE A 7 44.39 44.41 -7.13
N ILE A 8 45.11 43.74 -8.02
CA ILE A 8 44.70 42.45 -8.58
C ILE A 8 44.63 41.38 -7.48
N THR A 9 45.63 41.31 -6.60
CA THR A 9 45.65 40.34 -5.50
C THR A 9 44.52 40.58 -4.50
N THR A 10 44.20 41.84 -4.19
CA THR A 10 43.11 42.18 -3.27
C THR A 10 41.75 41.85 -3.87
N SER A 11 41.55 42.14 -5.17
CA SER A 11 40.32 41.77 -5.88
C SER A 11 40.12 40.25 -5.96
N VAL A 12 41.19 39.48 -6.17
CA VAL A 12 41.13 38.01 -6.20
C VAL A 12 40.79 37.43 -4.83
N ILE A 13 41.36 37.97 -3.75
CA ILE A 13 41.08 37.52 -2.37
C ILE A 13 39.61 37.80 -1.99
N VAL A 14 39.08 38.97 -2.34
CA VAL A 14 37.67 39.32 -2.08
C VAL A 14 36.71 38.43 -2.88
N LEU A 15 37.05 38.11 -4.13
CA LEU A 15 36.22 37.23 -4.97
C LEU A 15 36.18 35.79 -4.44
N ILE A 16 37.32 35.26 -4.00
CA ILE A 16 37.41 33.91 -3.41
C ILE A 16 36.62 33.84 -2.10
N ALA A 17 36.74 34.86 -1.24
CA ALA A 17 35.96 34.94 0.00
C ALA A 17 34.45 35.02 -0.26
N TYR A 18 34.03 35.69 -1.33
CA TYR A 18 32.62 35.78 -1.72
C TYR A 18 32.08 34.41 -2.19
N THR A 19 32.85 33.65 -2.98
CA THR A 19 32.40 32.33 -3.46
C THR A 19 32.30 31.26 -2.36
N MET A 20 33.14 31.30 -1.33
CA MET A 20 33.04 30.39 -0.18
C MET A 20 31.82 30.67 0.70
N SER A 21 31.35 31.92 0.72
CA SER A 21 30.16 32.30 1.49
C SER A 21 28.83 31.86 0.85
N LEU A 22 28.81 31.63 -0.47
CA LEU A 22 27.62 31.14 -1.17
C LEU A 22 27.43 29.62 -1.08
N SER A 23 28.49 28.85 -0.81
CA SER A 23 28.44 27.38 -0.85
C SER A 23 27.88 26.71 0.42
N LEU A 24 27.52 27.46 1.47
CA LEU A 24 27.07 26.89 2.75
C LEU A 24 25.54 26.90 2.95
N VAL A 25 24.75 27.29 1.96
CA VAL A 25 23.29 27.22 2.04
C VAL A 25 22.76 26.03 1.25
N SER A 26 23.31 24.85 1.54
CA SER A 26 22.60 23.59 1.32
C SER A 26 21.65 23.41 2.49
N GLN A 27 20.51 24.12 2.44
CA GLN A 27 19.40 23.83 3.32
C GLN A 27 18.86 22.48 2.85
N ALA A 28 19.42 21.39 3.41
CA ALA A 28 18.71 20.14 3.50
C ALA A 28 17.46 20.45 4.33
N TYR A 29 16.37 20.82 3.65
CA TYR A 29 15.06 20.69 4.24
C TYR A 29 14.96 19.21 4.59
N PRO A 30 14.85 18.81 5.87
CA PRO A 30 14.16 17.57 6.12
C PRO A 30 12.80 17.80 5.45
N ALA A 31 12.50 17.05 4.38
CA ALA A 31 11.13 16.92 3.95
C ALA A 31 10.41 16.51 5.22
N ALA A 32 9.64 17.44 5.79
CA ALA A 32 8.85 17.19 6.96
C ALA A 32 7.82 16.16 6.50
N GLN A 33 8.19 14.89 6.56
CA GLN A 33 7.26 13.79 6.43
C GLN A 33 6.39 13.90 7.66
N THR A 34 5.30 14.65 7.49
CA THR A 34 4.21 14.63 8.45
C THR A 34 3.62 13.24 8.30
N ALA A 35 4.15 12.29 9.08
CA ALA A 35 3.54 10.98 9.23
C ALA A 35 2.18 11.22 9.86
N LYS A 36 1.16 11.29 9.00
CA LYS A 36 -0.22 11.35 9.42
C LYS A 36 -0.58 9.90 9.74
N THR A 37 -0.62 9.57 11.02
CA THR A 37 -1.14 8.30 11.49
C THR A 37 -2.61 8.23 11.07
N LEU A 38 -2.91 7.40 10.08
CA LEU A 38 -4.27 7.22 9.56
C LEU A 38 -4.87 5.95 10.17
N SER A 39 -5.79 6.13 11.11
CA SER A 39 -6.59 5.03 11.65
C SER A 39 -7.70 4.67 10.68
N ALA A 40 -7.35 3.99 9.59
CA ALA A 40 -8.27 3.66 8.54
C ALA A 40 -8.87 2.26 8.73
N SER A 41 -9.93 2.17 9.55
CA SER A 41 -10.68 0.92 9.75
C SER A 41 -11.71 0.74 8.64
N GLY A 42 -11.50 -0.26 7.78
CA GLY A 42 -12.52 -0.72 6.82
C GLY A 42 -13.20 -2.00 7.28
N SER A 43 -14.50 -2.11 6.98
CA SER A 43 -15.28 -3.34 7.11
C SER A 43 -15.51 -3.89 5.72
N ILE A 44 -14.92 -5.03 5.41
CA ILE A 44 -15.14 -5.71 4.13
C ILE A 44 -16.24 -6.74 4.30
N GLN A 45 -17.18 -6.79 3.35
CA GLN A 45 -18.01 -7.97 3.14
C GLN A 45 -17.34 -8.87 2.10
N ILE A 46 -17.03 -10.10 2.47
CA ILE A 46 -16.50 -11.09 1.53
C ILE A 46 -17.68 -11.80 0.87
N GLN A 47 -17.90 -11.53 -0.41
CA GLN A 47 -18.85 -12.28 -1.22
C GLN A 47 -18.11 -13.44 -1.90
N SER A 48 -18.48 -14.67 -1.51
CA SER A 48 -17.96 -15.91 -2.10
C SER A 48 -18.98 -16.49 -3.07
N SER A 49 -18.52 -16.92 -4.25
CA SER A 49 -19.37 -17.68 -5.19
C SER A 49 -19.73 -19.07 -4.62
N PRO A 50 -20.86 -19.68 -5.02
CA PRO A 50 -21.21 -21.04 -4.63
C PRO A 50 -20.07 -22.03 -4.95
N GLY A 51 -19.71 -22.89 -3.99
CA GLY A 51 -18.68 -23.91 -4.17
C GLY A 51 -17.27 -23.52 -3.68
N ILE A 52 -17.07 -22.32 -3.16
CA ILE A 52 -15.85 -21.98 -2.40
C ILE A 52 -16.18 -21.47 -1.00
N GLY A 53 -15.34 -21.84 -0.04
CA GLY A 53 -15.38 -21.33 1.33
C GLY A 53 -14.10 -20.56 1.65
N ILE A 54 -14.22 -19.49 2.44
CA ILE A 54 -13.10 -18.65 2.85
C ILE A 54 -12.98 -18.66 4.36
N TYR A 55 -11.77 -18.90 4.87
CA TYR A 55 -11.51 -19.19 6.27
C TYR A 55 -10.28 -18.48 6.83
N LEU A 56 -10.28 -18.29 8.15
CA LEU A 56 -9.16 -17.76 8.92
C LEU A 56 -8.04 -18.78 9.18
N ASN A 57 -8.34 -20.08 9.04
CA ASN A 57 -7.41 -21.15 9.36
C ASN A 57 -7.35 -22.21 8.27
N SER A 58 -6.22 -22.94 8.25
CA SER A 58 -5.98 -24.02 7.28
C SER A 58 -6.95 -25.19 7.40
N GLN A 59 -7.58 -25.35 8.57
CA GLN A 59 -8.54 -26.40 8.86
C GLN A 59 -9.93 -26.13 8.28
N ALA A 60 -10.16 -24.93 7.72
CA ALA A 60 -11.44 -24.52 7.18
C ALA A 60 -12.60 -24.63 8.20
N THR A 61 -12.33 -24.27 9.45
CA THR A 61 -13.34 -24.34 10.54
C THR A 61 -13.87 -22.98 10.98
N ALA A 62 -13.14 -21.90 10.69
CA ALA A 62 -13.52 -20.54 11.07
C ALA A 62 -13.78 -19.70 9.80
N PRO A 63 -15.05 -19.53 9.37
CA PRO A 63 -15.37 -18.78 8.16
C PRO A 63 -14.99 -17.30 8.34
N LEU A 64 -14.45 -16.70 7.29
CA LEU A 64 -14.07 -15.29 7.25
C LEU A 64 -15.13 -14.53 6.46
N THR A 65 -16.02 -13.82 7.17
CA THR A 65 -17.09 -13.02 6.55
C THR A 65 -16.78 -11.53 6.51
N SER A 66 -15.96 -11.06 7.46
CA SER A 66 -15.47 -9.69 7.51
C SER A 66 -14.02 -9.62 7.94
N LEU A 67 -13.36 -8.57 7.49
CA LEU A 67 -11.95 -8.34 7.74
C LEU A 67 -11.75 -6.89 8.18
N ASN A 68 -10.95 -6.73 9.24
CA ASN A 68 -10.56 -5.43 9.77
C ASN A 68 -9.06 -5.24 9.51
N TRP A 69 -8.71 -4.18 8.78
CA TRP A 69 -7.33 -3.87 8.43
C TRP A 69 -6.54 -3.17 9.54
N GLY A 70 -7.22 -2.69 10.58
CA GLY A 70 -6.60 -1.91 11.65
C GLY A 70 -6.23 -0.49 11.21
N THR A 71 -5.14 0.02 11.77
CA THR A 71 -4.57 1.34 11.45
C THR A 71 -3.55 1.16 10.33
N LEU A 72 -3.64 2.00 9.29
CA LEU A 72 -2.77 1.93 8.12
C LEU A 72 -2.08 3.27 7.91
N GLU A 73 -0.77 3.28 7.77
CA GLU A 73 -0.02 4.51 7.54
C GLU A 73 0.26 4.73 6.05
N PRO A 74 0.36 6.00 5.58
CA PRO A 74 0.78 6.31 4.22
C PRO A 74 2.08 5.59 3.83
N GLY A 75 2.09 4.96 2.66
CA GLY A 75 3.25 4.22 2.15
C GLY A 75 3.45 2.84 2.78
N GLN A 76 2.60 2.43 3.72
CA GLN A 76 2.64 1.09 4.29
C GLN A 76 1.75 0.11 3.52
N ASN A 77 2.04 -1.17 3.71
CA ASN A 77 1.24 -2.28 3.23
C ASN A 77 0.85 -3.19 4.40
N GLN A 78 -0.39 -3.66 4.37
CA GLN A 78 -0.93 -4.56 5.36
C GLN A 78 -1.27 -5.90 4.73
N ASN A 79 -0.72 -6.96 5.32
CA ASN A 79 -0.87 -8.32 4.81
C ASN A 79 -1.80 -9.12 5.72
N ILE A 80 -2.78 -9.79 5.12
CA ILE A 80 -3.66 -10.72 5.83
C ILE A 80 -3.69 -12.05 5.10
N THR A 81 -3.42 -13.11 5.85
CA THR A 81 -3.44 -14.48 5.32
C THR A 81 -4.81 -15.10 5.57
N MET A 82 -5.37 -15.67 4.51
CA MET A 82 -6.66 -16.34 4.47
C MET A 82 -6.51 -17.70 3.77
N TYR A 83 -7.48 -18.56 3.98
CA TYR A 83 -7.50 -19.91 3.42
C TYR A 83 -8.77 -20.09 2.59
N ILE A 84 -8.60 -20.45 1.33
CA ILE A 84 -9.71 -20.64 0.40
C ILE A 84 -9.81 -22.13 0.12
N LYS A 85 -10.95 -22.73 0.43
CA LYS A 85 -11.24 -24.14 0.18
C LYS A 85 -12.20 -24.25 -1.00
N ASN A 86 -11.88 -25.14 -1.94
CA ASN A 86 -12.85 -25.56 -2.94
C ASN A 86 -13.78 -26.60 -2.31
N GLU A 87 -15.04 -26.21 -2.10
CA GLU A 87 -16.11 -27.06 -1.56
C GLU A 87 -16.97 -27.67 -2.67
N GLY A 88 -16.69 -27.34 -3.93
CA GLY A 88 -17.32 -27.92 -5.11
C GLY A 88 -16.68 -29.23 -5.56
N ASN A 89 -17.17 -29.71 -6.71
CA ASN A 89 -16.80 -31.01 -7.28
C ASN A 89 -15.87 -30.91 -8.51
N THR A 90 -15.55 -29.69 -8.96
CA THR A 90 -14.65 -29.43 -10.09
C THR A 90 -13.50 -28.54 -9.65
N PRO A 91 -12.30 -28.63 -10.25
CA PRO A 91 -11.25 -27.65 -10.03
C PRO A 91 -11.73 -26.23 -10.35
N VAL A 92 -11.30 -25.23 -9.58
CA VAL A 92 -11.67 -23.83 -9.81
C VAL A 92 -10.45 -22.91 -9.78
N ALA A 93 -10.42 -21.95 -10.71
CA ALA A 93 -9.54 -20.80 -10.67
C ALA A 93 -10.23 -19.64 -9.94
N LEU A 94 -9.46 -18.83 -9.21
CA LEU A 94 -9.99 -17.71 -8.45
C LEU A 94 -9.65 -16.38 -9.11
N SER A 95 -10.54 -15.39 -8.97
CA SER A 95 -10.25 -14.00 -9.27
C SER A 95 -10.71 -13.08 -8.13
N LEU A 96 -10.02 -11.94 -7.99
CA LEU A 96 -10.23 -10.97 -6.93
C LEU A 96 -10.75 -9.67 -7.53
N GLN A 97 -11.84 -9.14 -6.97
CA GLN A 97 -12.41 -7.85 -7.36
C GLN A 97 -12.73 -7.01 -6.12
N THR A 98 -12.64 -5.69 -6.28
CA THR A 98 -13.01 -4.72 -5.25
C THR A 98 -14.12 -3.80 -5.75
N SER A 99 -15.09 -3.47 -4.91
CA SER A 99 -16.21 -2.58 -5.27
C SER A 99 -16.71 -1.76 -4.09
N ASN A 100 -17.71 -0.91 -4.30
CA ASN A 100 -18.40 -0.14 -3.24
C ASN A 100 -17.47 0.71 -2.35
N TRP A 101 -16.41 1.27 -2.92
CA TRP A 101 -15.47 2.14 -2.22
C TRP A 101 -16.15 3.38 -1.64
N THR A 102 -15.99 3.56 -0.33
CA THR A 102 -16.51 4.70 0.43
C THR A 102 -15.37 5.26 1.29
N PRO A 103 -14.88 6.49 1.06
CA PRO A 103 -15.24 7.35 -0.06
C PRO A 103 -14.78 6.78 -1.40
N THR A 104 -15.44 7.15 -2.50
CA THR A 104 -15.09 6.66 -3.85
C THR A 104 -13.69 7.05 -4.29
N SER A 105 -13.13 8.14 -3.74
CA SER A 105 -11.75 8.56 -3.96
C SER A 105 -10.71 7.61 -3.35
N ALA A 106 -11.10 6.71 -2.44
CA ALA A 106 -10.18 5.77 -1.79
C ALA A 106 -9.53 4.80 -2.77
N GLN A 107 -10.23 4.40 -3.82
CA GLN A 107 -9.68 3.53 -4.87
C GLN A 107 -8.49 4.14 -5.62
N ASN A 108 -8.29 5.47 -5.54
CA ASN A 108 -7.17 6.16 -6.19
C ASN A 108 -5.88 6.06 -5.36
N TYR A 109 -5.99 5.77 -4.05
CA TYR A 109 -4.87 5.74 -3.12
C TYR A 109 -4.68 4.37 -2.45
N LEU A 110 -5.67 3.49 -2.55
CA LEU A 110 -5.65 2.17 -1.95
C LEU A 110 -5.74 1.13 -3.06
N SER A 111 -4.83 0.16 -3.04
CA SER A 111 -4.86 -0.97 -3.95
C SER A 111 -4.79 -2.27 -3.18
N LEU A 112 -5.67 -3.21 -3.53
CA LEU A 112 -5.69 -4.54 -2.97
C LEU A 112 -5.08 -5.51 -3.97
N THR A 113 -4.10 -6.28 -3.52
CA THR A 113 -3.46 -7.35 -4.29
C THR A 113 -3.48 -8.65 -3.49
N TRP A 114 -3.10 -9.75 -4.13
CA TRP A 114 -2.98 -11.05 -3.48
C TRP A 114 -1.86 -11.86 -4.12
N ASN A 115 -1.39 -12.90 -3.43
CA ASN A 115 -0.35 -13.80 -3.93
C ASN A 115 -0.89 -15.08 -4.59
N TYR A 116 -2.15 -15.10 -5.02
CA TYR A 116 -2.71 -16.25 -5.71
C TYR A 116 -2.00 -16.43 -7.06
N ASN A 117 -1.61 -17.67 -7.36
CA ASN A 117 -0.72 -17.98 -8.48
C ASN A 117 -1.46 -18.53 -9.72
N ASP A 118 -2.75 -18.21 -9.86
CA ASP A 118 -3.64 -18.62 -10.96
C ASP A 118 -3.75 -20.15 -11.17
N LEU A 119 -3.22 -20.96 -10.24
CA LEU A 119 -3.34 -22.41 -10.31
C LEU A 119 -4.70 -22.85 -9.79
N PRO A 120 -5.44 -23.68 -10.55
CA PRO A 120 -6.71 -24.22 -10.11
C PRO A 120 -6.59 -24.96 -8.77
N ILE A 121 -7.60 -24.79 -7.93
CA ILE A 121 -7.75 -25.48 -6.64
C ILE A 121 -8.63 -26.69 -6.87
N SER A 122 -8.11 -27.89 -6.62
CA SER A 122 -8.86 -29.14 -6.78
C SER A 122 -9.98 -29.27 -5.74
N PRO A 123 -11.02 -30.07 -6.00
CA PRO A 123 -12.08 -30.34 -5.02
C PRO A 123 -11.53 -30.74 -3.64
N ASN A 124 -12.11 -30.19 -2.57
CA ASN A 124 -11.71 -30.36 -1.17
C ASN A 124 -10.29 -29.87 -0.81
N GLN A 125 -9.57 -29.25 -1.74
CA GLN A 125 -8.28 -28.67 -1.46
C GLN A 125 -8.44 -27.28 -0.84
N THR A 126 -7.65 -27.02 0.21
CA THR A 126 -7.49 -25.70 0.80
C THR A 126 -6.20 -25.06 0.30
N ARG A 127 -6.28 -23.81 -0.16
CA ARG A 127 -5.15 -22.99 -0.56
C ARG A 127 -4.99 -21.82 0.38
N GLN A 128 -3.78 -21.64 0.91
CA GLN A 128 -3.40 -20.41 1.60
C GLN A 128 -3.17 -19.29 0.58
N VAL A 129 -3.76 -18.14 0.84
CA VAL A 129 -3.60 -16.92 0.05
C VAL A 129 -3.38 -15.75 1.02
N THR A 130 -2.51 -14.82 0.65
CA THR A 130 -2.25 -13.60 1.39
C THR A 130 -2.73 -12.43 0.54
N ILE A 131 -3.69 -11.68 1.06
CA ILE A 131 -4.10 -10.39 0.51
C ILE A 131 -3.23 -9.29 1.09
N THR A 132 -2.87 -8.32 0.26
CA THR A 132 -2.02 -7.19 0.60
C THR A 132 -2.74 -5.91 0.23
N LEU A 133 -3.08 -5.09 1.22
CA LEU A 133 -3.61 -3.76 0.99
C LEU A 133 -2.46 -2.76 1.02
N ASN A 134 -2.23 -2.09 -0.09
CA ASN A 134 -1.19 -1.07 -0.24
C ASN A 134 -1.80 0.32 -0.13
N VAL A 135 -1.19 1.16 0.71
CA VAL A 135 -1.56 2.57 0.88
C VAL A 135 -0.56 3.44 0.16
N ASP A 136 -1.05 4.26 -0.76
CA ASP A 136 -0.25 5.25 -1.46
C ASP A 136 0.34 6.26 -0.45
N PRO A 137 1.65 6.58 -0.53
CA PRO A 137 2.27 7.57 0.36
C PRO A 137 1.66 8.98 0.23
N ASP A 138 1.05 9.31 -0.91
CA ASP A 138 0.42 10.60 -1.18
C ASP A 138 -1.07 10.63 -0.82
N ILE A 139 -1.56 9.63 -0.06
CA ILE A 139 -2.94 9.60 0.40
C ILE A 139 -3.31 10.86 1.21
N THR A 140 -4.33 11.56 0.75
CA THR A 140 -4.82 12.80 1.39
C THR A 140 -6.33 12.82 1.50
N GLY A 141 -6.85 13.37 2.60
CA GLY A 141 -8.29 13.56 2.81
C GLY A 141 -9.09 12.28 3.14
N ILE A 142 -8.44 11.12 3.22
CA ILE A 142 -9.10 9.84 3.52
C ILE A 142 -8.65 9.36 4.89
N THR A 143 -9.53 9.49 5.89
CA THR A 143 -9.29 9.05 7.26
C THR A 143 -9.97 7.74 7.58
N ASN A 144 -11.11 7.47 6.95
CA ASN A 144 -11.84 6.21 7.04
C ASN A 144 -12.18 5.76 5.63
N PHE A 145 -12.08 4.45 5.37
CA PHE A 145 -12.54 3.86 4.12
C PHE A 145 -13.28 2.56 4.38
N SER A 146 -14.14 2.17 3.45
CA SER A 146 -14.74 0.85 3.38
C SER A 146 -14.87 0.45 1.92
N PHE A 147 -14.74 -0.83 1.62
CA PHE A 147 -14.97 -1.39 0.29
C PHE A 147 -15.29 -2.87 0.41
N ASP A 148 -15.92 -3.41 -0.62
CA ASP A 148 -16.26 -4.83 -0.69
C ASP A 148 -15.19 -5.60 -1.46
N ILE A 149 -14.93 -6.84 -1.02
CA ILE A 149 -14.06 -7.78 -1.72
C ILE A 149 -14.92 -8.93 -2.23
N THR A 150 -14.86 -9.16 -3.53
CA THR A 150 -15.53 -10.29 -4.17
C THR A 150 -14.47 -11.26 -4.68
N ILE A 151 -14.56 -12.52 -4.26
CA ILE A 151 -13.73 -13.60 -4.78
C ILE A 151 -14.62 -14.52 -5.62
N LEU A 152 -14.32 -14.57 -6.92
CA LEU A 152 -15.08 -15.36 -7.88
C LEU A 152 -14.31 -16.64 -8.19
N ALA A 153 -14.99 -17.78 -8.07
CA ALA A 153 -14.50 -19.06 -8.58
C ALA A 153 -15.04 -19.31 -9.99
N THR A 154 -14.14 -19.64 -10.91
CA THR A 154 -14.48 -20.06 -12.28
C THR A 154 -13.95 -21.47 -12.48
N ALA A 155 -14.82 -22.39 -12.91
CA ALA A 155 -14.49 -23.79 -13.19
C ALA A 155 -13.99 -23.97 -14.64
#